data_AF-B4WPF1-F1
#
_entry.id   AF-B4WPF1-F1
#
_cell.length_a   1.000
_cell.length_b   1.000
_cell.length_c   1.000
_cell.angle_alpha   90.00
_cell.angle_beta   90.00
_cell.angle_gamma   90.00
#
_symmetry.space_group_name_H-M   'P 1'
#
loop_
_entity.id
_entity.type
_entity.pdbx_description
1 polymer ?
#
loop_
_entity_poly.entity_id
_entity_poly.type
_entity_poly.pdbx_seq_one_letter_code
_entity_poly.pdbx_strand_id
1 'polypeptide(L)'
;MAISITATTTKTVTSTTTMPIAEQQAYPSTTVPTIEQQSPSPETTYENRLQAALEHARRLTHMYGYQSADVAIAWETVEELRTFYRERLLPLVPSCQASFERYCLENPHAFECRSYDC
;
A
#
# COMPACT_ATOMS: atom_id res chain seq x y z
N MET A 1 28.89 -36.45 -28.31
CA MET A 1 28.04 -36.53 -27.10
C MET A 1 26.90 -35.54 -27.32
N ALA A 2 25.75 -36.03 -27.76
CA ALA A 2 24.61 -35.18 -28.14
C ALA A 2 23.66 -35.04 -26.95
N ILE A 3 23.25 -33.81 -26.63
CA ILE A 3 22.33 -33.49 -25.53
C ILE A 3 20.95 -33.28 -26.14
N SER A 4 20.04 -34.21 -25.85
CA SER A 4 18.63 -34.17 -26.27
C SER A 4 17.83 -33.20 -25.40
N ILE A 5 17.09 -32.31 -26.05
CA ILE A 5 16.17 -31.35 -25.42
C ILE A 5 14.75 -31.93 -25.49
N THR A 6 14.12 -32.18 -24.35
CA THR A 6 12.73 -32.67 -24.28
C THR A 6 11.77 -31.51 -24.07
N ALA A 7 10.99 -31.18 -25.10
CA ALA A 7 9.89 -30.23 -25.03
C ALA A 7 8.66 -30.89 -24.39
N THR A 8 8.07 -30.27 -23.36
CA THR A 8 6.84 -30.74 -22.71
C THR A 8 5.68 -29.84 -23.11
N THR A 9 4.79 -30.36 -23.97
CA THR A 9 3.53 -29.74 -24.39
C THR A 9 2.45 -30.00 -23.35
N THR A 10 1.89 -28.96 -22.74
CA THR A 10 0.67 -29.06 -21.92
C THR A 10 -0.54 -28.59 -22.73
N LYS A 11 -1.55 -29.47 -22.81
CA LYS A 11 -2.77 -29.29 -23.60
C LYS A 11 -3.79 -28.44 -22.85
N THR A 12 -4.38 -27.48 -23.56
CA THR A 12 -5.60 -26.75 -23.25
C THR A 12 -6.79 -27.69 -23.06
N VAL A 13 -7.56 -27.51 -21.99
CA VAL A 13 -8.92 -28.06 -21.87
C VAL A 13 -9.85 -26.92 -21.46
N THR A 14 -10.64 -26.46 -22.43
CA THR A 14 -11.77 -25.55 -22.25
C THR A 14 -13.00 -26.41 -21.97
N SER A 15 -13.67 -26.20 -20.85
CA SER A 15 -14.99 -26.81 -20.59
C SER A 15 -15.99 -25.71 -20.27
N THR A 16 -16.70 -25.31 -21.32
CA THR A 16 -17.98 -24.60 -21.25
C THR A 16 -19.04 -25.60 -20.79
N THR A 17 -19.79 -25.29 -19.74
CA THR A 17 -21.05 -26.00 -19.43
C THR A 17 -22.09 -25.00 -18.94
N THR A 18 -23.25 -25.09 -19.57
CA THR A 18 -24.37 -24.16 -19.58
C THR A 18 -25.57 -24.84 -18.91
N MET A 19 -26.26 -24.11 -18.01
CA MET A 19 -27.63 -24.31 -17.46
C MET A 19 -27.86 -25.44 -16.43
N PRO A 20 -28.92 -25.43 -15.57
CA PRO A 20 -30.14 -24.58 -15.57
C PRO A 20 -30.56 -23.95 -14.20
N ILE A 21 -31.63 -23.16 -14.29
CA ILE A 21 -32.47 -22.61 -13.20
C ILE A 21 -33.30 -23.72 -12.52
N ALA A 22 -33.31 -23.72 -11.17
CA ALA A 22 -34.46 -23.90 -10.26
C ALA A 22 -33.98 -24.56 -8.94
N GLU A 23 -34.23 -23.92 -7.80
CA GLU A 23 -35.17 -24.39 -6.77
C GLU A 23 -34.94 -23.62 -5.47
N GLN A 24 -35.98 -22.90 -5.03
CA GLN A 24 -36.04 -22.19 -3.76
C GLN A 24 -36.15 -23.21 -2.62
N GLN A 25 -35.24 -23.15 -1.64
CA GLN A 25 -35.50 -23.68 -0.31
C GLN A 25 -35.21 -22.61 0.74
N ALA A 26 -36.26 -22.28 1.48
CA ALA A 26 -36.26 -21.35 2.60
C ALA A 26 -35.52 -21.98 3.78
N TYR A 27 -34.44 -21.35 4.22
CA TYR A 27 -33.77 -21.67 5.48
C TYR A 27 -34.02 -20.53 6.47
N PRO A 28 -34.30 -20.84 7.75
CA PRO A 28 -34.72 -19.86 8.74
C PRO A 28 -33.62 -18.82 8.98
N SER A 29 -34.02 -17.55 8.91
CA SER A 29 -33.20 -16.40 9.24
C SER A 29 -32.62 -16.54 10.65
N THR A 30 -31.39 -17.05 10.72
CA THR A 30 -30.55 -16.94 11.90
C THR A 30 -29.89 -15.58 11.83
N THR A 31 -30.43 -14.64 12.60
CA THR A 31 -29.87 -13.31 12.81
C THR A 31 -28.51 -13.44 13.47
N VAL A 32 -27.47 -13.56 12.65
CA VAL A 32 -26.09 -13.35 13.10
C VAL A 32 -25.96 -11.86 13.40
N PRO A 33 -25.44 -11.44 14.56
CA PRO A 33 -25.13 -10.03 14.76
C PRO A 33 -24.10 -9.65 13.71
N THR A 34 -24.50 -8.73 12.84
CA THR A 34 -23.62 -8.02 11.92
C THR A 34 -22.49 -7.42 12.74
N ILE A 35 -21.35 -8.13 12.81
CA ILE A 35 -20.08 -7.48 13.09
C ILE A 35 -19.84 -6.63 11.86
N GLU A 36 -20.07 -5.33 12.00
CA GLU A 36 -19.68 -4.34 11.02
C GLU A 36 -18.19 -4.55 10.74
N GLN A 37 -17.87 -5.07 9.55
CA GLN A 37 -16.52 -5.05 9.03
C GLN A 37 -16.16 -3.59 8.75
N GLN A 38 -15.73 -2.91 9.79
CA GLN A 38 -15.14 -1.59 9.71
C GLN A 38 -13.79 -1.75 9.00
N SER A 39 -13.79 -1.50 7.69
CA SER A 39 -12.57 -1.44 6.90
C SER A 39 -11.62 -0.42 7.54
N PRO A 40 -10.43 -0.81 8.01
CA PRO A 40 -9.55 0.11 8.73
C PRO A 40 -9.13 1.23 7.79
N SER A 41 -9.24 2.47 8.26
CA SER A 41 -8.76 3.63 7.52
C SER A 41 -7.26 3.46 7.19
N PRO A 42 -6.76 4.01 6.08
CA PRO A 42 -5.35 3.89 5.70
C PRO A 42 -4.40 4.36 6.82
N GLU A 43 -4.83 5.35 7.61
CA GLU A 43 -4.15 5.86 8.80
C GLU A 43 -3.96 4.78 9.87
N THR A 44 -5.05 4.15 10.31
CA THR A 44 -5.00 3.08 11.32
C THR A 44 -4.14 1.90 10.87
N THR A 45 -4.10 1.62 9.56
CA THR A 45 -3.26 0.56 9.02
C THR A 45 -1.77 0.92 9.08
N TYR A 46 -1.40 2.18 8.82
CA TYR A 46 -0.01 2.64 8.91
C TYR A 46 0.50 2.65 10.35
N GLU A 47 -0.27 3.22 11.29
CA GLU A 47 0.11 3.30 12.70
C GLU A 47 0.38 1.91 13.29
N ASN A 48 -0.51 0.95 12.98
CA ASN A 48 -0.34 -0.44 13.40
C ASN A 48 0.93 -1.08 12.83
N ARG A 49 1.24 -0.84 11.54
CA ARG A 49 2.47 -1.35 10.90
C ARG A 49 3.72 -0.72 11.50
N LEU A 50 3.70 0.60 11.74
CA LEU A 50 4.81 1.31 12.36
C LEU A 50 5.06 0.80 13.78
N GLN A 51 4.00 0.59 14.57
CA GLN A 51 4.11 0.06 15.92
C GLN A 51 4.73 -1.35 15.93
N ALA A 52 4.26 -2.23 15.04
CA ALA A 52 4.82 -3.57 14.90
C ALA A 52 6.31 -3.55 14.49
N ALA A 53 6.69 -2.67 13.54
CA ALA A 53 8.07 -2.50 13.12
C ALA A 53 8.97 -1.97 14.26
N LEU A 54 8.48 -1.01 15.04
CA LEU A 54 9.19 -0.48 16.22
C LEU A 54 9.42 -1.54 17.28
N GLU A 55 8.40 -2.34 17.60
CA GLU A 55 8.51 -3.44 18.57
C GLU A 55 9.48 -4.51 18.08
N HIS A 56 9.48 -4.81 16.78
CA HIS A 56 10.43 -5.73 16.19
C HIS A 56 11.87 -5.21 16.26
N ALA A 57 12.13 -3.97 15.80
CA ALA A 57 13.45 -3.34 15.84
C ALA A 57 14.00 -3.25 17.27
N ARG A 58 13.16 -2.89 18.25
CA ARG A 58 13.55 -2.86 19.67
C ARG A 58 13.91 -4.25 20.20
N ARG A 59 13.13 -5.28 19.89
CA ARG A 59 13.44 -6.66 20.29
C ARG A 59 14.76 -7.14 19.70
N LEU A 60 15.00 -6.91 18.41
CA LEU A 60 16.28 -7.26 17.78
C LEU A 60 17.44 -6.49 18.39
N THR A 61 17.26 -5.19 18.65
CA THR A 61 18.28 -4.35 19.31
C THR A 61 18.64 -4.91 20.69
N HIS A 62 17.65 -5.34 21.47
CA HIS A 62 17.88 -5.95 22.78
C HIS A 62 18.57 -7.32 22.66
N MET A 63 18.26 -8.13 21.65
CA MET A 63 18.80 -9.48 21.48
C MET A 63 20.23 -9.49 20.90
N TYR A 64 20.49 -8.66 19.89
CA TYR A 64 21.72 -8.72 19.09
C TYR A 64 22.64 -7.51 19.27
N GLY A 65 22.18 -6.47 19.96
CA GLY A 65 22.91 -5.21 20.14
C GLY A 65 22.97 -4.35 18.87
N TYR A 66 23.44 -3.12 19.01
CA TYR A 66 23.38 -2.10 17.95
C TYR A 66 24.28 -2.35 16.73
N GLN A 67 25.25 -3.26 16.83
CA GLN A 67 26.23 -3.52 15.76
C GLN A 67 25.79 -4.62 14.78
N SER A 68 24.65 -5.28 15.04
CA SER A 68 24.14 -6.33 14.16
C SER A 68 23.50 -5.75 12.90
N ALA A 69 23.78 -6.37 11.75
CA ALA A 69 23.15 -6.03 10.47
C ALA A 69 21.61 -6.19 10.53
N ASP A 70 21.11 -7.21 11.23
CA ASP A 70 19.67 -7.43 11.38
C ASP A 70 18.98 -6.29 12.13
N VAL A 71 19.69 -5.68 13.09
CA VAL A 71 19.20 -4.52 13.83
C VAL A 71 19.16 -3.29 12.94
N ALA A 72 20.19 -3.09 12.11
CA ALA A 72 20.22 -1.99 11.15
C ALA A 72 19.04 -2.08 10.17
N ILE A 73 18.83 -3.25 9.54
CA ILE A 73 17.74 -3.48 8.59
C ILE A 73 16.36 -3.25 9.24
N ALA A 74 16.18 -3.67 10.48
CA ALA A 74 14.92 -3.47 11.20
C ALA A 74 14.63 -1.99 11.47
N TRP A 75 15.66 -1.18 11.75
CA TRP A 75 15.51 0.27 11.89
C TRP A 75 15.34 0.98 10.55
N GLU A 76 15.99 0.52 9.47
CA GLU A 76 15.74 1.00 8.11
C GLU A 76 14.28 0.81 7.73
N THR A 77 13.68 -0.34 8.04
CA THR A 77 12.26 -0.59 7.80
C THR A 77 11.35 0.43 8.51
N VAL A 78 11.69 0.85 9.73
CA VAL A 78 10.95 1.88 10.46
C VAL A 78 11.07 3.24 9.78
N GLU A 79 12.27 3.59 9.32
CA GLU A 79 12.54 4.83 8.60
C GLU A 79 11.81 4.89 7.26
N GLU A 80 11.83 3.80 6.50
CA GLU A 80 11.12 3.69 5.21
C GLU A 80 9.61 3.86 5.39
N LEU A 81 9.01 3.20 6.39
CA LEU A 81 7.59 3.34 6.69
C LEU A 81 7.22 4.80 6.98
N ARG A 82 8.01 5.48 7.82
CA ARG A 82 7.79 6.89 8.16
C ARG A 82 7.96 7.80 6.96
N THR A 83 8.97 7.54 6.14
CA THR A 83 9.27 8.33 4.94
C THR A 83 8.15 8.20 3.92
N PHE A 84 7.75 6.97 3.61
CA PHE A 84 6.63 6.70 2.70
C PHE A 84 5.33 7.37 3.17
N TYR A 85 5.03 7.29 4.46
CA TYR A 85 3.82 7.90 5.00
C TYR A 85 3.88 9.44 4.95
N ARG A 86 5.02 10.04 5.32
CA ARG A 86 5.23 11.48 5.18
C ARG A 86 5.01 11.90 3.73
N GLU A 87 5.63 11.21 2.77
CA GLU A 87 5.47 11.48 1.34
C GLU A 87 4.04 11.34 0.86
N ARG A 88 3.30 10.36 1.39
CA ARG A 88 1.87 10.19 1.10
C ARG A 88 1.02 11.32 1.67
N LEU A 89 1.40 11.89 2.81
CA LEU A 89 0.72 13.02 3.43
C LEU A 89 1.11 14.38 2.88
N LEU A 90 2.33 14.53 2.32
CA LEU A 90 2.81 15.80 1.78
C LEU A 90 1.83 16.47 0.80
N PRO A 91 1.16 15.73 -0.12
CA PRO A 91 0.14 16.31 -1.01
C PRO A 91 -1.13 16.78 -0.29
N LEU A 92 -1.42 16.23 0.89
CA LEU A 92 -2.63 16.53 1.67
C LEU A 92 -2.46 17.76 2.58
N VAL A 93 -1.23 18.12 2.92
CA VAL A 93 -0.96 19.30 3.73
C VAL A 93 -0.82 20.51 2.80
N PRO A 94 -1.78 21.47 2.79
CA PRO A 94 -1.65 22.65 1.96
C PRO A 94 -0.46 23.48 2.46
N SER A 95 0.63 23.48 1.70
CA SER A 95 1.74 24.39 1.93
C SER A 95 1.38 25.79 1.42
N CYS A 96 1.88 26.85 2.07
CA CYS A 96 1.74 28.21 1.54
C CYS A 96 2.34 28.35 0.13
N GLN A 97 3.35 27.52 -0.17
CA GLN A 97 3.91 27.41 -1.52
C GLN A 97 2.87 26.86 -2.50
N ALA A 98 2.08 25.85 -2.13
CA ALA A 98 1.02 25.32 -2.96
C ALA A 98 -0.09 26.34 -3.26
N SER A 99 -0.38 27.28 -2.35
CA SER A 99 -1.35 28.35 -2.64
C SER A 99 -0.81 29.39 -3.63
N PHE A 100 0.46 29.75 -3.52
CA PHE A 100 1.10 30.67 -4.47
C PHE A 100 1.27 30.02 -5.85
N GLU A 101 1.72 28.77 -5.88
CA GLU A 101 1.83 27.99 -7.11
C GLU A 101 0.47 27.83 -7.80
N ARG A 102 -0.59 27.47 -7.05
CA ARG A 102 -1.96 27.42 -7.58
C ARG A 102 -2.39 28.78 -8.15
N TYR A 103 -2.13 29.87 -7.42
CA TYR A 103 -2.46 31.21 -7.89
C TYR A 103 -1.75 31.54 -9.22
N CYS A 104 -0.47 31.20 -9.36
CA CYS A 104 0.28 31.43 -10.59
C CYS A 104 -0.12 30.52 -11.75
N LEU A 105 -0.56 29.27 -11.47
CA LEU A 105 -1.17 28.41 -12.48
C LEU A 105 -2.48 29.01 -13.03
N GLU A 106 -3.29 29.62 -12.16
CA GLU A 106 -4.53 30.28 -12.53
C GLU A 106 -4.31 31.66 -13.17
N ASN A 107 -3.22 32.36 -12.81
CA ASN A 107 -2.91 33.73 -13.23
C ASN A 107 -1.48 33.85 -13.79
N PRO A 108 -1.15 33.25 -14.95
CA PRO A 108 0.22 33.23 -15.48
C PRO A 108 0.75 34.61 -15.90
N HIS A 109 -0.14 35.58 -16.12
CA HIS A 109 0.24 36.94 -16.53
C HIS A 109 0.36 37.93 -15.36
N ALA A 110 0.02 37.50 -14.14
CA ALA A 110 0.20 38.30 -12.94
C ALA A 110 1.69 38.67 -12.78
N PHE A 111 1.97 39.85 -12.22
CA PHE A 111 3.35 40.37 -12.16
C PHE A 111 4.26 39.49 -11.30
N GLU A 112 3.71 38.93 -10.24
CA GLU A 112 4.33 38.01 -9.30
C GLU A 112 4.61 36.61 -9.88
N CYS A 113 3.99 36.26 -11.02
CA CYS A 113 4.07 34.91 -11.61
C CYS A 113 4.89 34.85 -12.91
N ARG A 114 5.44 35.98 -13.36
CA ARG A 114 6.25 36.04 -14.59
C ARG A 114 7.62 35.42 -14.36
N SER A 115 7.84 34.24 -14.91
CA SER A 115 9.16 33.66 -15.11
C SER A 115 9.65 33.99 -16.52
N TYR A 116 10.90 34.43 -16.63
CA TYR A 116 11.57 34.63 -17.92
C TYR A 116 12.62 33.55 -18.08
N ASP A 117 12.46 32.66 -19.06
CA ASP A 117 13.53 31.72 -19.42
C ASP A 117 14.73 32.53 -19.94
N CYS A 118 15.89 32.34 -19.31
CA CYS A 118 17.15 33.00 -19.63
C CYS A 118 18.13 32.03 -20.30
#